data_AF-X6PVN9-F1
#
_entry.id   AF-X6PVN9-F1
#
_cell.length_a   1.000
_cell.length_b   1.000
_cell.length_c   1.000
_cell.angle_alpha   90.00
_cell.angle_beta   90.00
_cell.angle_gamma   90.00
#
_symmetry.space_group_name_H-M   'P 1'
#
loop_
_entity.id
_entity.type
_entity.pdbx_description
1 polymer ?
#
loop_
_entity_poly.entity_id
_entity_poly.type
_entity_poly.pdbx_seq_one_letter_code
_entity_poly.pdbx_strand_id
1 'polypeptide(L)'
;MKKNLLFSFDDEITTGVYYDIDGHKIVVYFAAYYDNGRFVEKKCQLIIEKWEYAKSKLSVDNRYKDLEDHIGIISMILDMHIADKKLFLTVNTLDGQYVDLLFYNCNVKIEDIS
;
A
#
# COMPACT_ATOMS: atom_id res chain seq x y z
N MET A 1 -8.33 9.41 17.08
CA MET A 1 -9.05 8.62 16.07
C MET A 1 -8.54 7.18 16.17
N LYS A 2 -9.41 6.17 16.31
CA LYS A 2 -8.98 4.76 16.35
C LYS A 2 -8.50 4.37 14.94
N LYS A 3 -7.20 4.12 14.77
CA LYS A 3 -6.69 3.43 13.57
C LYS A 3 -7.19 1.98 13.65
N ASN A 4 -8.05 1.55 12.74
CA ASN A 4 -8.35 0.12 12.58
C ASN A 4 -7.22 -0.49 11.74
N LEU A 5 -6.12 -0.83 12.42
CA LEU A 5 -5.00 -1.55 11.82
C LEU A 5 -5.36 -3.04 11.81
N LEU A 6 -5.95 -3.52 10.71
CA LEU A 6 -6.07 -4.96 10.47
C LEU A 6 -4.68 -5.57 10.22
N PHE A 7 -3.78 -4.81 9.57
CA PHE A 7 -2.42 -5.23 9.26
C PHE A 7 -1.44 -4.08 9.51
N SER A 8 -0.21 -4.41 9.92
CA SER A 8 0.91 -3.46 10.00
C SER A 8 2.21 -4.08 9.47
N PHE A 9 3.16 -3.22 9.12
CA PHE A 9 4.44 -3.57 8.50
C PHE A 9 5.56 -2.85 9.27
N ASP A 10 6.68 -3.53 9.49
CA ASP A 10 7.90 -2.94 10.07
C ASP A 10 8.91 -2.70 8.92
N ASP A 11 8.69 -1.65 8.12
CA ASP A 11 9.54 -1.32 6.96
C ASP A 11 9.76 -2.52 6.00
N GLU A 12 8.67 -3.12 5.55
CA GLU A 12 8.68 -4.40 4.84
C GLU A 12 9.17 -4.26 3.40
N ILE A 13 10.25 -4.98 3.06
CA ILE A 13 10.84 -4.96 1.72
C ILE A 13 9.91 -5.66 0.72
N THR A 14 9.64 -4.98 -0.38
CA THR A 14 8.85 -5.51 -1.49
C THR A 14 9.72 -6.39 -2.38
N THR A 15 9.19 -7.56 -2.75
CA THR A 15 9.83 -8.54 -3.65
C THR A 15 9.31 -8.47 -5.09
N GLY A 16 8.24 -7.70 -5.32
CA GLY A 16 7.64 -7.49 -6.63
C GLY A 16 6.43 -6.57 -6.56
N VAL A 17 6.05 -5.97 -7.69
CA VAL A 17 4.87 -5.11 -7.82
C VAL A 17 4.18 -5.42 -9.15
N TYR A 18 2.85 -5.49 -9.11
CA TYR A 18 1.99 -5.47 -10.29
C TYR A 18 1.08 -4.26 -10.21
N TYR A 19 0.94 -3.54 -11.32
CA TYR A 19 0.09 -2.37 -11.42
C TYR A 19 -0.72 -2.42 -12.71
N ASP A 20 -2.04 -2.26 -12.56
CA ASP A 20 -3.03 -2.20 -13.63
C ASP A 20 -3.98 -1.04 -13.34
N ILE A 21 -3.78 0.06 -14.06
CA ILE A 21 -4.56 1.27 -13.88
C ILE A 21 -5.98 1.11 -14.44
N ASP A 22 -6.15 0.48 -15.61
CA ASP A 22 -7.48 0.30 -16.20
C ASP A 22 -8.35 -0.65 -15.39
N GLY A 23 -7.73 -1.70 -14.82
CA GLY A 23 -8.37 -2.65 -13.92
C GLY A 23 -8.54 -2.16 -12.48
N HIS A 24 -8.06 -0.95 -12.15
CA HIS A 24 -7.96 -0.42 -10.80
C HIS A 24 -7.38 -1.46 -9.83
N LYS A 25 -6.15 -1.93 -10.07
CA LYS A 25 -5.48 -2.95 -9.26
C LYS A 25 -3.98 -2.68 -9.04
N ILE A 26 -3.55 -2.76 -7.78
CA ILE A 26 -2.15 -2.83 -7.36
C ILE A 26 -1.97 -4.11 -6.54
N VAL A 27 -0.89 -4.83 -6.81
CA VAL A 27 -0.44 -5.98 -6.00
C VAL A 27 1.01 -5.76 -5.59
N VAL A 28 1.28 -5.82 -4.29
CA VAL A 28 2.62 -5.68 -3.71
C VAL A 28 3.00 -7.00 -3.05
N TYR A 29 4.12 -7.57 -3.45
CA TYR A 29 4.60 -8.88 -3.00
C TYR A 29 5.62 -8.71 -1.86
N PHE A 30 5.50 -9.44 -0.77
CA PHE A 30 6.35 -9.29 0.44
C PHE A 30 6.45 -10.59 1.24
N ALA A 31 7.20 -10.61 2.36
CA ALA A 31 7.52 -11.81 3.12
C ALA A 31 7.19 -11.76 4.63
N ALA A 32 6.99 -10.57 5.22
CA ALA A 32 6.60 -10.45 6.62
C ALA A 32 5.59 -9.31 6.87
N TYR A 33 4.71 -9.51 7.86
CA TYR A 33 3.76 -8.51 8.33
C TYR A 33 3.22 -8.90 9.71
N TYR A 34 2.41 -8.02 10.30
CA TYR A 34 1.65 -8.33 11.50
C TYR A 34 0.15 -8.34 11.18
N ASP A 35 -0.52 -9.40 11.60
CA ASP A 35 -1.98 -9.54 11.56
C ASP A 35 -2.52 -9.40 12.99
N ASN A 36 -3.23 -8.30 13.28
CA ASN A 36 -3.75 -8.01 14.61
C ASN A 36 -2.70 -8.17 15.74
N GLY A 37 -1.46 -7.74 15.46
CA GLY A 37 -0.32 -7.81 16.39
C GLY A 37 0.42 -9.16 16.42
N ARG A 38 -0.05 -10.18 15.68
CA ARG A 38 0.68 -11.44 15.51
C ARG A 38 1.63 -11.34 14.33
N PHE A 39 2.91 -11.61 14.57
CA PHE A 39 3.92 -11.70 13.51
C PHE A 39 3.65 -12.90 12.58
N VAL A 40 3.75 -12.66 11.27
CA VAL A 40 3.58 -13.65 10.21
C VAL A 40 4.74 -13.50 9.22
N GLU A 41 5.48 -14.60 8.99
CA GLU A 41 6.61 -14.66 8.07
C GLU A 41 6.36 -15.76 7.03
N LYS A 42 5.99 -15.36 5.81
CA LYS A 42 5.77 -16.19 4.63
C LYS A 42 5.54 -15.29 3.41
N LYS A 43 5.71 -15.84 2.21
CA LYS A 43 5.43 -15.10 0.96
C LYS A 43 3.94 -14.74 0.87
N CYS A 44 3.67 -13.46 0.74
CA CYS A 44 2.33 -12.88 0.71
C CYS A 44 2.21 -11.82 -0.39
N GLN A 45 0.97 -11.47 -0.73
CA GLN A 45 0.63 -10.33 -1.57
C GLN A 45 -0.39 -9.43 -0.88
N LEU A 46 -0.14 -8.11 -0.90
CA LEU A 46 -1.10 -7.07 -0.56
C LEU A 46 -1.81 -6.69 -1.86
N ILE A 47 -3.12 -6.89 -1.91
CA ILE A 47 -3.95 -6.56 -3.06
C ILE A 47 -4.82 -5.37 -2.70
N ILE A 48 -4.69 -4.30 -3.49
CA ILE A 48 -5.53 -3.11 -3.45
C ILE A 48 -6.25 -3.06 -4.79
N GLU A 49 -7.58 -3.14 -4.79
CA GLU A 49 -8.33 -3.20 -6.04
C GLU A 49 -9.68 -2.48 -5.96
N LYS A 50 -10.31 -2.22 -7.12
CA LYS A 50 -11.68 -1.69 -7.23
C LYS A 50 -11.88 -0.37 -6.47
N TRP A 51 -10.86 0.50 -6.46
CA TRP A 51 -11.01 1.85 -5.93
C TRP A 51 -11.91 2.69 -6.84
N GLU A 52 -12.58 3.69 -6.25
CA GLU A 52 -13.35 4.68 -7.00
C GLU A 52 -12.44 5.77 -7.56
N TYR A 53 -11.48 6.23 -6.75
CA TYR A 53 -10.37 7.05 -7.19
C TYR A 53 -9.13 6.78 -6.34
N ALA A 54 -7.97 7.06 -6.93
CA ALA A 54 -6.68 6.98 -6.26
C ALA A 54 -5.88 8.27 -6.47
N LYS A 55 -5.03 8.60 -5.51
CA LYS A 55 -4.20 9.79 -5.52
C LYS A 55 -2.83 9.48 -4.93
N SER A 56 -1.84 10.29 -5.28
CA SER A 56 -0.48 10.18 -4.74
C SER A 56 0.09 11.53 -4.33
N LYS A 57 1.07 11.54 -3.44
CA LYS A 57 1.95 12.70 -3.18
C LYS A 57 3.29 12.22 -2.67
N LEU A 58 4.33 13.03 -2.84
CA LEU A 58 5.53 12.85 -2.02
C LEU A 58 5.15 13.08 -0.54
N SER A 59 5.74 12.31 0.37
CA SER A 59 5.41 12.44 1.80
C SER A 59 5.74 13.84 2.35
N VAL A 60 6.71 14.53 1.75
CA VAL A 60 7.07 15.93 2.06
C VAL A 60 6.07 16.96 1.53
N ASP A 61 5.20 16.58 0.59
CA ASP A 61 4.23 17.48 -0.01
C ASP A 61 2.92 17.53 0.79
N ASN A 62 2.22 18.66 0.65
CA ASN A 62 0.96 18.91 1.37
C ASN A 62 -0.29 18.55 0.55
N ARG A 63 -0.16 18.27 -0.75
CA ARG A 63 -1.31 18.08 -1.64
C ARG A 63 -1.19 16.79 -2.43
N TYR A 64 -2.28 16.03 -2.43
CA TYR A 64 -2.48 14.88 -3.30
C TYR A 64 -2.72 15.33 -4.74
N LYS A 65 -2.12 14.60 -5.67
CA LYS A 65 -2.32 14.68 -7.13
C LYS A 65 -2.74 13.33 -7.67
N ASP A 66 -2.77 13.17 -8.99
CA ASP A 66 -3.14 11.91 -9.63
C ASP A 66 -2.17 10.78 -9.23
N LEU A 67 -2.63 9.53 -9.29
CA LEU A 67 -1.86 8.40 -8.80
C LEU A 67 -0.55 8.24 -9.60
N GLU A 68 -0.64 8.45 -10.91
CA GLU A 68 0.45 8.28 -11.87
C GLU A 68 1.59 9.28 -11.67
N ASP A 69 1.34 10.40 -10.99
CA ASP A 69 2.36 11.43 -10.76
C ASP A 69 3.50 10.91 -9.87
N HIS A 70 3.24 9.96 -8.95
CA HIS A 70 4.25 9.52 -7.98
C HIS A 70 4.24 8.02 -7.60
N ILE A 71 3.33 7.17 -8.11
CA ILE A 71 3.23 5.75 -7.66
C ILE A 71 4.56 4.98 -7.71
N GLY A 72 5.38 5.19 -8.75
CA GLY A 72 6.70 4.59 -8.89
C GLY A 72 6.72 3.05 -8.82
N ILE A 73 7.91 2.48 -8.69
CA ILE A 73 8.08 1.05 -8.32
C ILE A 73 8.24 0.99 -6.82
N ILE A 74 7.26 0.41 -6.11
CA ILE A 74 7.30 0.24 -4.65
C ILE A 74 8.44 -0.72 -4.28
N SER A 75 9.38 -0.24 -3.46
CA SER A 75 10.51 -1.01 -2.94
C SER A 75 10.28 -1.46 -1.49
N MET A 76 9.46 -0.73 -0.73
CA MET A 76 9.20 -1.00 0.69
C MET A 76 7.84 -0.43 1.13
N ILE A 77 7.14 -1.18 1.98
CA ILE A 77 5.92 -0.75 2.65
C ILE A 77 6.28 -0.22 4.04
N LEU A 78 5.93 1.04 4.34
CA LEU A 78 6.33 1.73 5.57
C LEU A 78 5.18 1.82 6.58
N ASP A 79 4.00 2.26 6.14
CA ASP A 79 2.80 2.31 6.98
C ASP A 79 1.57 2.05 6.14
N MET A 80 0.55 1.45 6.74
CA MET A 80 -0.75 1.26 6.12
C MET A 80 -1.85 1.45 7.16
N HIS A 81 -2.87 2.23 6.83
CA HIS A 81 -4.04 2.33 7.70
C HIS A 81 -5.31 2.68 6.93
N ILE A 82 -6.46 2.31 7.50
CA ILE A 82 -7.78 2.58 6.94
C ILE A 82 -8.55 3.53 7.87
N ALA A 83 -9.09 4.61 7.30
CA ALA A 83 -9.97 5.55 7.99
C ALA A 83 -10.98 6.16 7.01
N ASP A 84 -12.25 6.31 7.41
CA ASP A 84 -13.28 7.00 6.62
C ASP A 84 -13.37 6.56 5.15
N LYS A 85 -13.38 5.23 4.92
CA LYS A 85 -13.39 4.58 3.59
C LYS A 85 -12.16 4.86 2.72
N LYS A 86 -11.09 5.38 3.31
CA LYS A 86 -9.81 5.63 2.65
C LYS A 86 -8.77 4.66 3.16
N LEU A 87 -8.03 4.07 2.23
CA LEU A 87 -6.75 3.43 2.50
C LEU A 87 -5.65 4.46 2.32
N PHE A 88 -4.81 4.59 3.34
CA PHE A 88 -3.56 5.33 3.29
C PHE A 88 -2.42 4.33 3.33
N LEU A 89 -1.50 4.45 2.39
CA LEU A 89 -0.34 3.58 2.27
C LEU A 89 0.89 4.45 2.01
N THR A 90 1.86 4.42 2.93
CA THR A 90 3.14 5.10 2.76
C THR A 90 4.18 4.08 2.34
N VAL A 91 4.90 4.39 1.27
CA VAL A 91 5.90 3.50 0.66
C VAL A 91 7.20 4.24 0.40
N ASN A 92 8.29 3.47 0.31
CA ASN A 92 9.49 3.90 -0.39
C ASN A 92 9.45 3.32 -1.82
N THR A 93 9.92 4.10 -2.78
CA THR A 93 10.07 3.67 -4.17
C THR A 93 11.52 3.31 -4.49
N LEU A 94 11.74 2.57 -5.57
CA LEU A 94 13.08 2.10 -5.97
C LEU A 94 14.08 3.24 -6.25
N ASP A 95 13.59 4.42 -6.64
CA ASP A 95 14.37 5.64 -6.83
C ASP A 95 14.57 6.44 -5.51
N GLY A 96 14.16 5.89 -4.38
CA GLY A 96 14.40 6.42 -3.04
C GLY A 96 13.40 7.48 -2.58
N GLN A 97 12.28 7.65 -3.28
CA GLN A 97 11.24 8.60 -2.87
C GLN A 97 10.33 8.00 -1.81
N TYR A 98 9.87 8.85 -0.89
CA TYR A 98 8.81 8.52 0.05
C TYR A 98 7.49 9.04 -0.52
N VAL A 99 6.54 8.14 -0.72
CA VAL A 99 5.28 8.43 -1.41
C VAL A 99 4.12 8.01 -0.52
N ASP A 100 3.15 8.91 -0.36
CA ASP A 100 1.87 8.61 0.27
C ASP A 100 0.84 8.34 -0.83
N LEU A 101 0.25 7.15 -0.78
CA LEU A 101 -0.80 6.68 -1.67
C LEU A 101 -2.13 6.70 -0.93
N LEU A 102 -3.16 7.20 -1.62
CA LEU A 102 -4.51 7.32 -1.11
C LEU A 102 -5.48 6.64 -2.06
N PHE A 103 -6.25 5.68 -1.55
CA PHE A 103 -7.29 5.00 -2.31
C PHE A 103 -8.64 5.19 -1.61
N TYR A 104 -9.65 5.63 -2.36
CA TYR A 104 -11.00 5.81 -1.84
C TYR A 104 -11.90 4.63 -2.22
N ASN A 105 -12.63 4.12 -1.23
CA ASN A 105 -13.63 3.07 -1.39
C ASN A 105 -13.09 1.82 -2.11
N CYS A 106 -11.86 1.42 -1.77
CA CYS A 106 -11.18 0.27 -2.36
C CYS A 106 -11.41 -1.02 -1.57
N ASN A 107 -11.16 -2.15 -2.22
CA ASN A 107 -10.99 -3.44 -1.56
C ASN A 107 -9.51 -3.67 -1.23
N VAL A 108 -9.24 -4.14 -0.02
CA VAL A 108 -7.89 -4.43 0.48
C VAL A 108 -7.88 -5.82 1.10
N LYS A 109 -6.89 -6.63 0.73
CA LYS A 109 -6.69 -7.97 1.32
C LYS A 109 -5.22 -8.38 1.25
N ILE A 110 -4.83 -9.25 2.17
CA ILE A 110 -3.56 -9.98 2.12
C ILE A 110 -3.87 -11.43 1.78
N GLU A 111 -3.13 -12.00 0.83
CA GLU A 111 -3.24 -13.41 0.43
C GLU A 111 -1.87 -14.09 0.48
N ASP A 112 -1.87 -15.36 0.85
CA ASP A 112 -0.68 -16.22 0.82
C ASP A 112 -0.32 -16.59 -0.62
N ILE A 113 0.98 -16.68 -0.90
CA ILE A 113 1.50 -17.17 -2.18
C ILE A 113 2.08 -18.56 -1.94
N SER A 114 1.54 -19.55 -2.65
CA SER A 114 1.99 -20.94 -2.60
C SER A 114 3.24 -21.19 -3.43
#